data_AF-A0A3B5LK62-F1
#
_entry.id   AF-A0A3B5LK62-F1
#
_cell.length_a   1.000
_cell.length_b   1.000
_cell.length_c   1.000
_cell.angle_alpha   90.00
_cell.angle_beta   90.00
_cell.angle_gamma   90.00
#
_symmetry.space_group_name_H-M   'P 1'
#
loop_
_entity.id
_entity.type
_entity.pdbx_description
1 polymer ?
#
loop_
_entity_poly.entity_id
_entity_poly.type
_entity_poly.pdbx_seq_one_letter_code
_entity_poly.pdbx_strand_id
1 'polypeptide(L)'
;RKLLFLSTRCVRPFQQGSDDEHGEDRVVRKSIARVLTVINQTQKENLRKFYKGKKYKPLDLRPRKTRAMRRQLNKHEESLRTKKQQRKDLLYSMRKFAVKA
;
A
#
# COMPACT_ATOMS: atom_id res chain seq x y z
N ARG A 1 -16.05 19.90 5.32
CA ARG A 1 -17.45 20.38 5.21
C ARG A 1 -18.22 19.79 6.40
N LYS A 2 -18.61 20.67 7.34
CA LYS A 2 -19.70 20.59 8.35
C LYS A 2 -19.92 19.23 9.04
N LEU A 3 -19.45 19.08 10.28
CA LEU A 3 -20.26 19.24 11.51
C LEU A 3 -21.30 18.13 11.73
N LEU A 4 -20.91 17.15 12.56
CA LEU A 4 -21.72 16.42 13.54
C LEU A 4 -20.70 15.99 14.63
N PHE A 5 -20.22 16.85 15.53
CA PHE A 5 -20.88 17.26 16.78
C PHE A 5 -21.81 16.18 17.36
N LEU A 6 -21.24 15.08 17.86
CA LEU A 6 -21.89 14.35 18.97
C LEU A 6 -21.62 15.11 20.27
N SER A 7 -22.49 16.11 20.49
CA SER A 7 -22.87 16.53 21.83
C SER A 7 -23.62 15.36 22.48
N THR A 8 -22.98 14.70 23.45
CA THR A 8 -23.65 14.22 24.67
C THR A 8 -22.58 13.90 25.73
N ARG A 9 -22.70 14.61 26.86
CA ARG A 9 -22.27 14.25 28.22
C ARG A 9 -20.77 14.13 28.52
N CYS A 10 -20.32 15.10 29.33
CA CYS A 10 -19.56 14.86 30.56
C CYS A 10 -19.50 13.36 30.93
N VAL A 11 -18.33 12.75 30.79
CA VAL A 11 -18.09 11.35 31.16
C VAL A 11 -18.24 11.27 32.68
N ARG A 12 -19.33 10.63 33.13
CA ARG A 12 -19.57 10.25 34.53
C ARG A 12 -18.39 9.42 35.04
N PRO A 13 -18.02 9.51 36.33
CA PRO A 13 -16.95 8.71 36.89
C PRO A 13 -17.19 7.22 36.61
N PHE A 14 -16.14 6.55 36.14
CA PHE A 14 -16.07 5.11 35.89
C PHE A 14 -16.48 4.36 37.16
N GLN A 15 -17.72 3.90 37.21
CA GLN A 15 -18.18 2.95 38.22
C GLN A 15 -17.52 1.61 37.89
N GLN A 16 -16.74 1.09 38.85
CA GLN A 16 -16.11 -0.22 38.76
C GLN A 16 -17.22 -1.27 38.61
N GLY A 17 -17.45 -1.70 37.37
CA GLY A 17 -18.23 -2.89 37.06
C GLY A 17 -17.42 -4.13 37.41
N SER A 18 -18.10 -5.24 37.71
CA SER A 18 -17.49 -6.54 37.98
C SER A 18 -16.68 -7.03 36.77
N ASP A 19 -15.59 -7.75 37.01
CA ASP A 19 -14.64 -8.20 35.97
C ASP A 19 -15.31 -8.98 34.82
N ASP A 20 -16.43 -9.66 35.10
CA ASP A 20 -17.23 -10.41 34.13
C ASP A 20 -17.98 -9.51 33.11
N GLU A 21 -18.39 -8.29 33.48
CA GLU A 21 -19.06 -7.35 32.55
C GLU A 21 -18.10 -6.84 31.46
N HIS A 22 -16.80 -6.77 31.77
CA HIS A 22 -15.78 -6.34 30.80
C HIS A 22 -15.45 -7.41 29.76
N GLY A 23 -15.81 -8.68 30.00
CA GLY A 23 -15.61 -9.79 29.07
C GLY A 23 -16.45 -9.65 27.80
N GLU A 24 -17.74 -9.34 27.96
CA GLU A 24 -18.71 -9.23 26.85
C GLU A 24 -18.42 -8.03 25.94
N ASP A 25 -18.07 -6.86 26.49
CA ASP A 25 -17.69 -5.66 25.71
C ASP A 25 -16.46 -5.94 24.81
N ARG A 26 -15.50 -6.74 25.28
CA ARG A 26 -14.35 -7.17 24.47
C ARG A 26 -14.78 -8.06 23.29
N VAL A 27 -15.75 -8.96 23.49
CA VAL A 27 -16.28 -9.84 22.43
C VAL A 27 -17.02 -9.01 21.38
N VAL A 28 -17.87 -8.08 21.82
CA VAL A 28 -18.64 -7.19 20.94
C VAL A 28 -17.72 -6.26 20.13
N ARG A 29 -16.69 -5.66 20.76
CA ARG A 29 -15.71 -4.83 20.01
C ARG A 29 -14.98 -5.62 18.93
N LYS A 30 -14.62 -6.88 19.23
CA LYS A 30 -13.97 -7.77 18.26
C LYS A 30 -14.93 -8.17 17.13
N SER A 31 -16.20 -8.43 17.41
CA SER A 31 -17.18 -8.78 16.37
C SER A 31 -17.45 -7.58 15.44
N ILE A 32 -17.64 -6.37 15.99
CA ILE A 32 -17.79 -5.13 15.22
C ILE A 32 -16.56 -4.91 14.33
N ALA A 33 -15.35 -5.05 14.88
CA ALA A 33 -14.11 -4.90 14.12
C ALA A 33 -13.99 -5.92 12.96
N ARG A 34 -14.41 -7.18 13.19
CA ARG A 34 -14.43 -8.22 12.13
C ARG A 34 -15.38 -7.85 11.00
N VAL A 35 -16.61 -7.43 11.31
CA VAL A 35 -17.61 -7.03 10.31
C VAL A 35 -17.11 -5.83 9.49
N LEU A 36 -16.59 -4.79 10.15
CA LEU A 36 -16.02 -3.62 9.47
C LEU A 36 -14.83 -3.99 8.59
N THR A 37 -14.01 -4.97 9.00
CA THR A 37 -12.89 -5.46 8.20
C THR A 37 -13.38 -6.11 6.92
N VAL A 38 -14.39 -6.98 6.98
CA VAL A 38 -14.97 -7.64 5.80
C VAL A 38 -15.60 -6.63 4.84
N ILE A 39 -16.34 -5.65 5.37
CA ILE A 39 -16.92 -4.56 4.56
C ILE A 39 -15.81 -3.77 3.85
N ASN A 40 -14.74 -3.41 4.55
CA ASN A 40 -13.62 -2.67 3.97
C ASN A 40 -12.84 -3.48 2.92
N GLN A 41 -12.68 -4.80 3.13
CA GLN A 41 -12.02 -5.69 2.17
C GLN A 41 -12.81 -5.75 0.87
N THR A 42 -14.10 -6.07 0.94
CA THR A 42 -14.98 -6.18 -0.24
C THR A 42 -15.10 -4.86 -1.01
N GLN A 43 -15.24 -3.72 -0.31
CA GLN A 43 -15.24 -2.40 -0.93
C GLN A 43 -13.94 -2.11 -1.68
N LYS A 44 -12.79 -2.34 -1.05
CA LYS A 44 -11.48 -2.11 -1.68
C LYS A 44 -11.25 -3.03 -2.87
N GLU A 45 -11.69 -4.29 -2.80
CA GLU A 45 -11.60 -5.22 -3.93
C GLU A 45 -12.42 -4.74 -5.13
N ASN A 46 -13.65 -4.28 -4.91
CA ASN A 46 -14.49 -3.74 -5.96
C ASN A 46 -13.88 -2.47 -6.59
N LEU A 47 -13.32 -1.57 -5.77
CA LEU A 47 -12.59 -0.40 -6.27
C LEU A 47 -11.33 -0.79 -7.05
N ARG A 48 -10.59 -1.82 -6.62
CA ARG A 48 -9.42 -2.33 -7.35
C ARG A 48 -9.80 -2.89 -8.71
N LYS A 49 -10.94 -3.59 -8.82
CA LYS A 49 -11.49 -4.05 -10.10
C LYS A 49 -11.86 -2.87 -11.00
N PHE A 50 -12.57 -1.88 -10.47
CA PHE A 50 -13.00 -0.69 -11.23
C PHE A 50 -11.84 0.20 -11.74
N TYR A 51 -10.77 0.34 -10.93
CA TYR A 51 -9.58 1.12 -11.30
C TYR A 51 -8.46 0.26 -11.93
N LYS A 52 -8.73 -1.00 -12.29
CA LYS A 52 -7.77 -1.83 -13.01
C LYS A 52 -7.50 -1.21 -14.40
N GLY A 53 -6.24 -1.14 -14.80
CA GLY A 53 -5.83 -0.57 -16.09
C GLY A 53 -5.90 0.96 -16.23
N LYS A 54 -6.66 1.66 -15.37
CA LYS A 54 -6.73 3.14 -15.44
C LYS A 54 -5.41 3.77 -14.99
N LYS A 55 -4.97 4.80 -15.74
CA LYS A 55 -3.74 5.57 -15.45
C LYS A 55 -3.78 6.26 -14.09
N TYR A 56 -4.90 6.92 -13.77
CA TYR A 56 -5.07 7.67 -12.54
C TYR A 56 -5.85 6.86 -11.51
N LYS A 57 -5.16 6.43 -10.45
CA LYS A 57 -5.74 5.75 -9.29
C LYS A 57 -5.65 6.64 -8.05
N PRO A 58 -6.63 6.56 -7.12
CA PRO A 58 -6.56 7.25 -5.84
C PRO A 58 -5.34 6.80 -5.04
N LEU A 59 -4.85 7.65 -4.14
CA LEU A 59 -3.63 7.42 -3.37
C LEU A 59 -3.68 6.14 -2.52
N ASP A 60 -4.85 5.81 -1.99
CA ASP A 60 -5.06 4.64 -1.13
C ASP A 60 -4.88 3.29 -1.85
N LEU A 61 -5.14 3.27 -3.17
CA LEU A 61 -5.02 2.06 -3.99
C LEU A 61 -3.62 1.92 -4.62
N ARG A 62 -2.75 2.92 -4.46
CA ARG A 62 -1.38 2.85 -4.99
C ARG A 62 -0.54 1.85 -4.18
N PRO A 63 0.42 1.17 -4.82
CA PRO A 63 1.34 0.31 -4.09
C PRO A 63 2.15 1.14 -3.08
N ARG A 64 2.23 0.66 -1.84
CA ARG A 64 3.00 1.29 -0.78
C ARG A 64 4.48 0.96 -0.97
N LYS A 65 5.22 1.84 -1.62
CA LYS A 65 6.68 1.81 -1.76
C LYS A 65 7.32 2.99 -1.02
N THR A 66 8.62 2.93 -0.78
CA THR A 66 9.36 4.08 -0.24
C THR A 66 9.33 5.25 -1.22
N ARG A 67 9.48 6.48 -0.72
CA ARG A 67 9.48 7.69 -1.57
C ARG A 67 10.61 7.66 -2.60
N ALA A 68 11.78 7.15 -2.22
CA ALA A 68 12.92 6.97 -3.12
C ALA A 68 12.56 6.04 -4.28
N MET A 69 12.00 4.85 -4.00
CA MET A 69 11.58 3.90 -5.03
C MET A 69 10.51 4.43 -6.00
N ARG A 70 9.66 5.36 -5.56
CA ARG A 70 8.66 5.99 -6.44
C ARG A 70 9.25 7.04 -7.39
N ARG A 71 10.43 7.57 -7.05
CA ARG A 71 11.12 8.63 -7.83
C ARG A 71 12.25 8.09 -8.70
N GLN A 72 12.66 6.85 -8.46
CA GLN A 72 13.60 6.13 -9.32
C GLN A 72 13.05 6.00 -10.73
N LEU A 73 13.97 5.91 -11.70
CA LEU A 73 13.64 5.65 -13.10
C LEU A 73 13.03 4.26 -13.25
N ASN A 74 12.28 4.05 -14.33
CA ASN A 74 11.81 2.71 -14.66
C ASN A 74 12.99 1.87 -15.18
N LYS A 75 12.97 0.55 -14.94
CA LYS A 75 14.01 -0.37 -15.46
C LYS A 75 14.23 -0.24 -16.97
N HIS A 76 13.15 0.02 -17.71
CA HIS A 76 13.24 0.27 -19.14
C HIS A 76 14.06 1.54 -19.43
N GLU A 77 13.72 2.65 -18.77
CA GLU A 77 14.43 3.94 -18.89
C GLU A 77 15.90 3.81 -18.49
N GLU A 78 16.19 3.08 -17.40
CA GLU A 78 17.56 2.79 -16.96
C GLU A 78 18.35 1.96 -17.98
N SER A 79 17.66 1.07 -18.71
CA SER A 79 18.27 0.23 -19.74
C SER A 79 18.44 0.92 -21.09
N LEU A 80 17.84 2.09 -21.31
CA LEU A 80 17.92 2.78 -22.60
C LEU A 80 19.37 3.14 -22.91
N ARG A 81 19.86 2.65 -24.05
CA ARG A 81 21.18 2.97 -24.60
C ARG A 81 21.02 3.79 -25.87
N THR A 82 21.88 4.78 -26.06
CA THR A 82 21.91 5.55 -27.32
C THR A 82 22.30 4.64 -28.49
N LYS A 83 21.87 4.97 -29.72
CA LYS A 83 22.24 4.19 -30.92
C LYS A 83 23.76 4.04 -31.08
N LYS A 84 24.51 5.08 -30.71
CA LYS A 84 25.98 5.08 -30.69
C LYS A 84 26.53 4.06 -29.69
N GLN A 85 26.00 4.04 -28.47
CA GLN A 85 26.42 3.10 -27.43
C GLN A 85 26.07 1.66 -27.82
N GLN A 86 24.85 1.42 -28.35
CA GLN A 86 24.44 0.09 -28.83
C GLN A 86 25.41 -0.45 -29.89
N ARG A 87 25.78 0.37 -30.89
CA ARG A 87 26.76 -0.01 -31.91
C ARG A 87 28.13 -0.32 -31.30
N LYS A 88 28.58 0.45 -30.31
CA LYS A 88 29.85 0.22 -29.61
C LYS A 88 29.82 -1.09 -28.82
N ASP A 89 28.75 -1.36 -28.09
CA ASP A 89 28.56 -2.58 -27.29
C ASP A 89 28.53 -3.83 -28.18
N LEU A 90 27.94 -3.73 -29.38
CA LEU A 90 27.94 -4.80 -30.37
C LEU A 90 29.34 -5.04 -30.96
N LEU A 91 30.06 -3.97 -31.32
CA LEU A 91 31.39 -4.05 -31.94
C LEU A 91 32.46 -4.55 -30.95
N TYR A 92 32.44 -4.03 -29.73
CA TYR A 92 33.45 -4.25 -28.70
C TYR A 92 32.86 -4.97 -27.49
N SER A 93 32.31 -6.17 -27.71
CA SER A 93 31.81 -6.99 -26.62
C SER A 93 32.96 -7.45 -25.71
N MET A 94 32.70 -7.53 -24.39
CA MET A 94 33.68 -8.12 -23.47
C MET A 94 33.80 -9.61 -23.75
N ARG A 95 34.95 -10.01 -24.29
CA ARG A 95 35.27 -11.41 -24.58
C ARG A 95 36.05 -12.00 -23.42
N LYS A 96 35.72 -13.23 -23.04
CA LYS A 96 36.53 -14.00 -22.09
C LYS A 96 37.77 -14.51 -22.81
N PHE A 97 38.95 -14.30 -22.25
CA PHE A 97 40.20 -14.84 -22.76
C PHE A 97 41.06 -15.36 -21.60
N ALA A 98 41.97 -16.27 -21.91
CA ALA A 98 42.99 -16.77 -21.00
C ALA A 98 44.34 -16.64 -21.69
N VAL A 99 45.38 -16.33 -20.92
CA VAL A 99 46.76 -16.29 -21.40
C VAL A 99 47.40 -17.62 -21.06
N LYS A 100 48.02 -18.26 -22.04
CA LYS A 100 48.81 -19.46 -21.84
C LYS A 100 50.10 -19.08 -21.12
N ALA A 101 50.46 -19.82 -20.07
CA ALA A 101 51.76 -19.69 -19.42
C ALA A 101 52.88 -20.18 -20.34
#